data_AF-A0A3M1RYM2-F1
#
_entry.id   AF-A0A3M1RYM2-F1
#
_cell.length_a   1.000
_cell.length_b   1.000
_cell.length_c   1.000
_cell.angle_alpha   90.00
_cell.angle_beta   90.00
_cell.angle_gamma   90.00
#
_symmetry.space_group_name_H-M   'P 1'
#
loop_
_entity.id
_entity.type
_entity.pdbx_description
1 polymer ?
#
loop_
_entity_poly.entity_id
_entity_poly.type
_entity_poly.pdbx_seq_one_letter_code
_entity_poly.pdbx_strand_id
1 'polypeptide(L)'
;KALELLAMSFLENLYRNKSLVQIMTMEAYSHQKQAKMIYKNLIEKVFHHFEEYLVGLSAHKNFRKFSSPLVARAFFGMFFFYFINQEFFFEKEISKFKKKEVVREYVDLFMKGIEKDG
;
A
#
# COMPACT_ATOMS: atom_id res chain seq x y z
N LYS A 1 -7.93 -6.01 -12.26
CA LYS A 1 -7.06 -7.22 -12.48
C LYS A 1 -5.58 -6.98 -12.17
N ALA A 2 -4.83 -6.16 -12.93
CA ALA A 2 -3.38 -5.99 -12.67
C ALA A 2 -3.07 -5.36 -11.30
N LEU A 3 -3.78 -4.30 -10.93
CA LEU A 3 -3.65 -3.66 -9.61
C LEU A 3 -4.08 -4.57 -8.46
N GLU A 4 -5.11 -5.39 -8.64
CA GLU A 4 -5.51 -6.40 -7.65
C GLU A 4 -4.42 -7.45 -7.45
N LEU A 5 -3.75 -7.91 -8.52
CA LEU A 5 -2.62 -8.84 -8.41
C LEU A 5 -1.44 -8.20 -7.68
N LEU A 6 -1.12 -6.94 -7.99
CA LEU A 6 -0.09 -6.18 -7.29
C LEU A 6 -0.42 -6.02 -5.79
N ALA A 7 -1.63 -5.59 -5.47
CA ALA A 7 -2.10 -5.41 -4.10
C ALA A 7 -2.11 -6.73 -3.32
N MET A 8 -2.57 -7.82 -3.94
CA MET A 8 -2.57 -9.14 -3.33
C MET A 8 -1.15 -9.63 -3.06
N SER A 9 -0.24 -9.50 -4.04
CA SER A 9 1.17 -9.85 -3.87
C SER A 9 1.85 -9.02 -2.79
N PHE A 10 1.59 -7.71 -2.74
CA PHE A 10 2.09 -6.84 -1.68
C PHE A 10 1.61 -7.30 -0.29
N LEU A 11 0.30 -7.54 -0.15
CA LEU A 11 -0.30 -7.97 1.10
C LEU A 11 0.23 -9.36 1.52
N GLU A 12 0.34 -10.31 0.59
CA GLU A 12 0.94 -11.62 0.84
C GLU A 12 2.40 -11.52 1.29
N ASN A 13 3.17 -10.60 0.73
CA ASN A 13 4.55 -10.35 1.17
C ASN A 13 4.61 -9.77 2.59
N LEU A 14 3.68 -8.88 2.97
CA LEU A 14 3.57 -8.40 4.35
C LEU A 14 3.28 -9.56 5.33
N TYR A 15 2.31 -10.42 5.00
CA TYR A 15 1.97 -11.58 5.84
C TYR A 15 3.10 -12.62 5.90
N ARG A 16 3.76 -12.90 4.77
CA ARG A 16 4.90 -13.83 4.71
C ARG A 16 6.05 -13.37 5.59
N ASN A 17 6.28 -12.05 5.66
CA ASN A 17 7.36 -11.44 6.43
C ASN A 17 6.85 -10.79 7.73
N LYS A 18 5.70 -11.23 8.25
CA LYS A 18 4.97 -10.56 9.34
C LYS A 18 5.88 -10.16 10.51
N SER A 19 6.63 -11.10 11.07
CA SER A 19 7.46 -10.83 12.26
C SER A 19 8.51 -9.76 12.00
N LEU A 20 9.13 -9.78 10.82
CA LEU A 20 10.11 -8.78 10.42
C LEU A 20 9.44 -7.40 10.25
N VAL A 21 8.28 -7.35 9.58
CA VAL A 21 7.52 -6.11 9.42
C VAL A 21 7.11 -5.54 10.78
N GLN A 22 6.72 -6.41 11.74
CA GLN A 22 6.38 -5.99 13.09
C GLN A 22 7.56 -5.35 13.81
N ILE A 23 8.72 -6.02 13.81
CA ILE A 23 9.96 -5.50 14.41
C ILE A 23 10.35 -4.17 13.77
N MET A 24 10.38 -4.10 12.44
CA MET A 24 10.75 -2.88 11.71
C MET A 24 9.81 -1.72 12.04
N THR A 25 8.50 -1.98 12.18
CA THR A 25 7.51 -0.94 12.49
C THR A 25 7.69 -0.43 13.92
N MET A 26 7.92 -1.33 14.89
CA MET A 26 8.21 -0.94 16.28
C MET A 26 9.52 -0.14 16.39
N GLU A 27 10.57 -0.58 15.71
CA GLU A 27 11.86 0.11 15.65
C GLU A 27 11.74 1.50 15.01
N ALA A 28 10.98 1.62 13.92
CA ALA A 28 10.73 2.91 13.27
C ALA A 28 9.94 3.86 14.19
N TYR A 29 9.01 3.35 14.99
CA TYR A 29 8.23 4.18 15.92
C TYR A 29 9.09 4.68 17.09
N SER A 30 9.96 3.83 17.63
CA SER A 30 10.78 4.14 18.80
C SER A 30 12.06 4.91 18.46
N HIS A 31 12.59 4.78 17.24
CA HIS A 31 13.91 5.29 16.90
C HIS A 31 13.95 6.01 15.54
N GLN A 32 14.20 7.33 15.57
CA GLN A 32 14.20 8.19 14.37
C GLN A 32 15.20 7.75 13.29
N LYS A 33 16.39 7.25 13.69
CA LYS A 33 17.42 6.80 12.73
C LYS A 33 16.96 5.56 11.96
N GLN A 34 16.34 4.61 12.64
CA GLN A 34 15.77 3.40 12.07
C GLN A 34 14.60 3.75 11.14
N ALA A 35 13.73 4.68 11.55
CA ALA A 35 12.64 5.17 10.70
C ALA A 35 13.15 5.70 9.35
N LYS A 36 14.16 6.58 9.37
CA LYS A 36 14.78 7.13 8.16
C LYS A 36 15.44 6.05 7.30
N MET A 37 16.13 5.10 7.93
CA MET A 37 16.79 3.99 7.23
C MET A 37 15.79 3.07 6.54
N ILE A 38 14.72 2.68 7.23
CA ILE A 38 13.66 1.83 6.68
C ILE A 38 12.96 2.53 5.51
N TYR A 39 12.67 3.83 5.66
CA TYR A 39 12.06 4.60 4.59
C TYR A 39 12.92 4.58 3.31
N LYS A 40 14.19 4.96 3.43
CA LYS A 40 15.11 5.06 2.29
C LYS A 40 15.45 3.71 1.65
N ASN A 41 15.67 2.68 2.47
CA ASN A 41 16.20 1.41 1.98
C ASN A 41 15.12 0.42 1.53
N LEU A 42 13.89 0.58 2.01
CA LEU A 42 12.78 -0.33 1.74
C LEU A 42 11.60 0.39 1.10
N ILE A 43 11.00 1.37 1.78
CA ILE A 43 9.74 1.99 1.33
C ILE A 43 9.91 2.65 -0.04
N GLU A 44 10.96 3.45 -0.23
CA GLU A 44 11.24 4.08 -1.53
C GLU A 44 11.38 3.05 -2.66
N LYS A 45 12.06 1.93 -2.41
CA LYS A 45 12.26 0.88 -3.43
C LYS A 45 10.97 0.16 -3.81
N VAL A 46 10.11 -0.11 -2.83
CA VAL A 46 8.80 -0.74 -3.09
C VAL A 46 7.94 0.20 -3.92
N PHE A 47 7.98 1.50 -3.63
CA PHE A 47 7.07 2.46 -4.27
C PHE A 47 7.56 2.87 -5.66
N HIS A 48 8.88 2.97 -5.87
CA HIS A 48 9.49 3.49 -7.09
C HIS A 48 8.94 2.87 -8.38
N HIS A 49 8.88 1.54 -8.46
CA HIS A 49 8.36 0.86 -9.65
C HIS A 49 6.89 1.18 -9.94
N PHE A 50 6.10 1.38 -8.89
CA PHE A 50 4.68 1.73 -9.03
C PHE A 50 4.50 3.22 -9.36
N GLU A 51 5.37 4.08 -8.84
CA GLU A 51 5.40 5.50 -9.21
C GLU A 51 5.65 5.67 -10.70
N GLU A 52 6.60 4.93 -11.28
CA GLU A 52 6.86 4.95 -12.73
C GLU A 52 5.64 4.52 -13.55
N TYR A 53 4.96 3.44 -13.12
CA TYR A 53 3.70 3.02 -13.74
C TYR A 53 2.63 4.12 -13.68
N LEU A 54 2.51 4.81 -12.54
CA LEU A 54 1.55 5.89 -12.33
C LEU A 54 1.86 7.14 -13.16
N VAL A 55 3.13 7.42 -13.48
CA VAL A 55 3.49 8.52 -14.40
C VAL A 55 2.84 8.30 -15.77
N GLY A 56 2.88 7.07 -16.29
CA GLY A 56 2.22 6.71 -17.55
C GLY A 56 0.70 6.91 -17.49
N LEU A 57 0.08 6.52 -16.38
CA LEU A 57 -1.36 6.69 -16.17
C LEU A 57 -1.77 8.17 -16.08
N SER A 58 -1.03 9.01 -15.35
CA SER A 58 -1.35 10.43 -15.23
C SER A 58 -1.24 11.19 -16.56
N ALA A 59 -0.51 10.66 -17.54
CA ALA A 59 -0.42 11.23 -18.89
C ALA A 59 -1.60 10.83 -19.79
N HIS A 60 -2.37 9.82 -19.41
CA HIS A 60 -3.48 9.31 -20.20
C HIS A 60 -4.76 10.15 -19.98
N LYS A 61 -5.52 10.39 -21.06
CA LYS A 61 -6.73 11.26 -21.02
C LYS A 61 -7.87 10.77 -20.11
N ASN A 62 -7.86 9.50 -19.74
CA ASN A 62 -8.92 8.86 -18.93
C ASN A 62 -8.70 9.05 -17.42
N PHE A 63 -7.51 9.50 -17.01
CA PHE A 63 -7.17 9.74 -15.62
C PHE A 63 -7.02 11.23 -15.37
N ARG A 64 -7.33 11.67 -14.15
CA ARG A 64 -7.03 13.04 -13.73
C ARG A 64 -5.52 13.23 -13.60
N LYS A 65 -5.06 14.48 -13.62
CA LYS A 65 -3.67 14.77 -13.24
C LYS A 65 -3.48 14.52 -11.75
N PHE A 66 -2.40 13.82 -11.39
CA PHE A 66 -2.05 13.56 -10.01
C PHE A 66 -0.54 13.44 -9.80
N SER A 67 -0.10 13.53 -8.54
CA SER A 67 1.29 13.27 -8.15
C SER A 67 1.50 11.77 -7.97
N SER A 68 2.29 11.15 -8.85
CA SER A 68 2.59 9.71 -8.79
C SER A 68 3.11 9.25 -7.42
N PRO A 69 4.05 9.96 -6.75
CA PRO A 69 4.50 9.59 -5.42
C PRO A 69 3.40 9.60 -4.35
N LEU A 70 2.52 10.61 -4.37
CA LEU A 70 1.42 10.70 -3.40
C LEU A 70 0.38 9.59 -3.62
N VAL A 71 0.07 9.30 -4.89
CA VAL A 71 -0.90 8.26 -5.26
C VAL A 71 -0.34 6.86 -4.98
N ALA A 72 0.95 6.61 -5.24
CA ALA A 72 1.62 5.36 -4.86
C ALA A 72 1.55 5.14 -3.34
N ARG A 73 1.84 6.19 -2.57
CA ARG A 73 1.76 6.15 -1.11
C ARG A 73 0.35 5.87 -0.62
N ALA A 74 -0.67 6.45 -1.23
CA ALA A 74 -2.06 6.16 -0.90
C ALA A 74 -2.41 4.70 -1.18
N PHE A 75 -2.05 4.19 -2.36
CA PHE A 75 -2.33 2.81 -2.77
C PHE A 75 -1.75 1.79 -1.78
N PHE A 76 -0.43 1.79 -1.58
CA PHE A 76 0.21 0.85 -0.66
C PHE A 76 -0.13 1.13 0.81
N GLY A 77 -0.35 2.41 1.15
CA GLY A 77 -0.70 2.83 2.50
C GLY A 77 -2.00 2.20 3.00
N MET A 78 -3.04 2.10 2.15
CA MET A 78 -4.30 1.44 2.52
C MET A 78 -4.08 -0.03 2.90
N PHE A 79 -3.29 -0.78 2.11
CA PHE A 79 -3.00 -2.18 2.38
C PHE A 79 -2.07 -2.37 3.58
N PHE A 80 -1.07 -1.50 3.74
CA PHE A 80 -0.17 -1.55 4.89
C PHE A 80 -0.93 -1.25 6.19
N PHE A 81 -1.80 -0.24 6.20
CA PHE A 81 -2.60 0.07 7.38
C PHE A 81 -3.61 -1.04 7.72
N TYR A 82 -4.26 -1.63 6.71
CA TYR A 82 -5.06 -2.83 6.90
C TYR A 82 -4.24 -3.97 7.56
N PHE A 83 -3.04 -4.25 7.06
CA PHE A 83 -2.15 -5.23 7.68
C PHE A 83 -1.81 -4.89 9.14
N ILE A 84 -1.50 -3.62 9.43
CA ILE A 84 -1.22 -3.17 10.80
C ILE A 84 -2.43 -3.40 11.71
N ASN A 85 -3.65 -3.07 11.30
CA ASN A 85 -4.86 -3.33 12.10
C ASN A 85 -5.05 -4.83 12.40
N GLN A 86 -4.85 -5.67 11.40
CA GLN A 86 -4.97 -7.12 11.55
C GLN A 86 -3.92 -7.70 12.51
N GLU A 87 -2.69 -7.17 12.52
CA GLU A 87 -1.56 -7.78 13.23
C GLU A 87 -1.14 -7.09 14.52
N PHE A 88 -1.38 -5.80 14.68
CA PHE A 88 -1.06 -5.03 15.89
C PHE A 88 -2.27 -4.76 16.77
N PHE A 89 -3.44 -4.58 16.15
CA PHE A 89 -4.67 -4.22 16.85
C PHE A 89 -5.66 -5.38 16.96
N PHE A 90 -5.20 -6.61 16.65
CA PHE A 90 -5.98 -7.85 16.74
C PHE A 90 -7.30 -7.80 15.96
N GLU A 91 -7.41 -6.96 14.93
CA GLU A 91 -8.66 -6.81 14.17
C GLU A 91 -9.13 -8.15 13.59
N LYS A 92 -8.22 -9.03 13.18
CA LYS A 92 -8.55 -10.39 12.69
C LYS A 92 -9.33 -11.26 13.69
N GLU A 93 -9.27 -10.93 14.98
CA GLU A 93 -10.01 -11.60 16.05
C GLU A 93 -11.37 -10.96 16.32
N ILE A 94 -11.55 -9.70 15.89
CA ILE A 94 -12.72 -8.85 16.16
C ILE A 94 -13.62 -8.73 14.92
N SER A 95 -13.04 -8.51 13.75
CA SER A 95 -13.71 -8.34 12.45
C SER A 95 -12.97 -9.13 11.37
N LYS A 96 -13.72 -9.92 10.59
CA LYS A 96 -13.15 -10.83 9.59
C LYS A 96 -13.55 -10.40 8.19
N PHE A 97 -12.72 -9.55 7.57
CA PHE A 97 -12.80 -9.31 6.14
C PHE A 97 -11.98 -10.35 5.37
N LYS A 98 -12.53 -10.87 4.28
CA LYS A 98 -11.76 -11.75 3.39
C LYS A 98 -10.71 -10.90 2.66
N LYS A 99 -9.44 -11.31 2.68
CA LYS A 99 -8.35 -10.56 2.00
C LYS A 99 -8.68 -10.19 0.56
N LYS A 100 -9.29 -11.12 -0.21
CA LYS A 100 -9.72 -10.88 -1.60
C LYS A 100 -10.76 -9.76 -1.72
N GLU A 101 -11.67 -9.65 -0.76
CA GLU A 101 -12.69 -8.62 -0.73
C GLU A 101 -12.04 -7.26 -0.44
N VAL A 102 -11.20 -7.17 0.58
CA VAL A 102 -10.42 -5.95 0.89
C VAL A 102 -9.62 -5.48 -0.32
N VAL A 103 -8.91 -6.38 -0.99
CA VAL A 103 -8.16 -6.06 -2.22
C VAL A 103 -9.08 -5.50 -3.29
N ARG A 104 -10.21 -6.15 -3.55
CA ARG A 104 -11.15 -5.70 -4.58
C ARG A 104 -11.72 -4.32 -4.25
N GLU A 105 -12.22 -4.11 -3.04
CA GLU A 105 -12.83 -2.85 -2.63
C GLU A 105 -11.82 -1.68 -2.61
N TYR A 106 -10.61 -1.92 -2.10
CA TYR A 106 -9.59 -0.86 -2.04
C TYR A 106 -9.05 -0.51 -3.43
N VAL A 107 -8.90 -1.48 -4.33
CA VAL A 107 -8.51 -1.20 -5.71
C VAL A 107 -9.62 -0.47 -6.46
N ASP A 108 -10.89 -0.84 -6.27
CA ASP A 108 -12.02 -0.13 -6.87
C ASP A 108 -12.08 1.32 -6.39
N LEU A 109 -11.97 1.56 -5.09
CA LEU A 109 -11.89 2.90 -4.51
C LEU A 109 -10.72 3.70 -5.08
N PHE A 110 -9.55 3.09 -5.18
CA PHE A 110 -8.37 3.72 -5.75
C PHE A 110 -8.59 4.12 -7.21
N MET A 111 -9.11 3.21 -8.03
CA MET A 111 -9.36 3.45 -9.46
C MET A 111 -10.35 4.59 -9.67
N LYS A 112 -11.49 4.55 -8.99
CA LYS A 112 -12.48 5.63 -9.02
C LYS A 112 -11.89 6.97 -8.57
N GLY A 113 -10.99 6.95 -7.59
CA GLY A 113 -10.34 8.15 -7.07
C GLY A 113 -9.27 8.76 -7.99
N ILE A 114 -8.82 8.05 -9.04
CA ILE A 114 -7.82 8.55 -10.01
C ILE A 114 -8.38 8.71 -11.43
N GLU A 115 -9.57 8.18 -11.70
CA GLU A 115 -10.31 8.45 -12.92
C GLU A 115 -10.59 9.95 -13.05
N LYS A 116 -10.67 10.42 -14.29
CA LYS A 116 -11.06 11.80 -14.57
C LYS A 116 -12.57 11.91 -14.34
N ASP A 117 -13.00 12.91 -13.57
CA ASP A 117 -14.42 13.25 -13.47
C ASP A 117 -14.95 13.53 -14.88
N GLY A 118 -16.02 12.83 -15.26
CA GLY A 118 -16.70 12.97 -16.54
C GLY A 118 -17.42 14.30 -16.68
#